data_AF-A0A367YBG2-F1
#
_entry.id   AF-A0A367YBG2-F1
#
_cell.length_a   1.000
_cell.length_b   1.000
_cell.length_c   1.000
_cell.angle_alpha   90.00
_cell.angle_beta   90.00
_cell.angle_gamma   90.00
#
_symmetry.space_group_name_H-M   'P 1'
#
loop_
_entity.id
_entity.type
_entity.pdbx_description
1 polymer ?
#
loop_
_entity_poly.entity_id
_entity_poly.type
_entity_poly.pdbx_seq_one_letter_code
_entity_poly.pdbx_strand_id
1 'polypeptide(L)'
;MSIIELLNEIGKLAQIINEKNQELESLRQSYDAKLQIINQYIENLKLPPTSTISDEELIAQISQPIECLKCLHRVWENSKESEFLLIPKSKIERVSKVVENTTPTAQAAAPSHTAPLKPSKNKSKIECSYCKKTGHTRAKCRVRLSTPK
;
A
#
# COMPACT_ATOMS: atom_id res chain seq x y z
N MET A 1 -9.02 -58.12 -15.48
CA MET A 1 -8.76 -56.91 -16.28
C MET A 1 -7.66 -57.24 -17.26
N SER A 2 -7.91 -57.01 -18.55
CA SER A 2 -7.02 -57.39 -19.65
C SER A 2 -5.94 -56.32 -19.84
N ILE A 3 -4.71 -56.74 -20.18
CA ILE A 3 -3.56 -55.83 -20.45
C ILE A 3 -3.90 -54.75 -21.50
N ILE A 4 -4.83 -55.07 -22.41
CA ILE A 4 -5.29 -54.21 -23.50
C ILE A 4 -6.18 -53.06 -22.97
N GLU A 5 -6.97 -53.30 -21.93
CA GLU A 5 -7.80 -52.28 -21.29
C GLU A 5 -6.92 -51.25 -20.57
N LEU A 6 -5.86 -51.74 -19.91
CA LEU A 6 -4.85 -50.92 -19.22
C LEU A 6 -4.07 -50.02 -20.19
N LEU A 7 -3.67 -50.53 -21.35
CA LEU A 7 -3.02 -49.73 -22.41
C LEU A 7 -3.96 -48.64 -22.97
N ASN A 8 -5.25 -48.95 -23.14
CA ASN A 8 -6.24 -47.97 -23.57
C ASN A 8 -6.48 -46.88 -22.52
N GLU A 9 -6.48 -47.22 -21.23
CA GLU A 9 -6.59 -46.25 -20.15
C GLU A 9 -5.36 -45.33 -20.06
N ILE A 10 -4.15 -45.88 -20.24
CA ILE A 10 -2.91 -45.09 -20.29
C ILE A 10 -2.92 -44.12 -21.49
N GLY A 11 -3.40 -44.57 -22.66
CA GLY A 11 -3.54 -43.71 -23.84
C GLY A 11 -4.51 -42.55 -23.62
N LYS A 12 -5.66 -42.81 -22.99
CA LYS A 12 -6.64 -41.77 -22.62
C LYS A 12 -6.07 -40.78 -21.62
N LEU A 13 -5.33 -41.24 -20.61
CA LEU A 13 -4.67 -40.36 -19.64
C LEU A 13 -3.61 -39.48 -20.29
N ALA A 14 -2.79 -40.02 -21.19
CA ALA A 14 -1.80 -39.24 -21.94
C ALA A 14 -2.45 -38.14 -22.79
N GLN A 15 -3.59 -38.44 -23.43
CA GLN A 15 -4.35 -37.46 -24.19
C GLN A 15 -4.90 -36.33 -23.30
N ILE A 16 -5.48 -36.69 -22.15
CA ILE A 16 -6.00 -35.72 -21.17
C ILE A 16 -4.87 -34.83 -20.62
N ILE A 17 -3.70 -35.41 -20.34
CA ILE A 17 -2.53 -34.65 -19.87
C ILE A 17 -2.10 -33.64 -20.94
N ASN A 18 -2.09 -34.04 -22.21
CA ASN A 18 -1.70 -33.14 -23.29
C ASN A 18 -2.69 -31.99 -23.47
N GLU A 19 -4.00 -32.28 -23.45
CA GLU A 19 -5.05 -31.26 -23.48
C GLU A 19 -4.94 -30.29 -22.30
N LYS A 20 -4.71 -30.80 -21.08
CA LYS A 20 -4.57 -29.99 -19.88
C LYS A 20 -3.29 -29.14 -19.88
N ASN A 21 -2.20 -29.65 -20.40
CA ASN A 21 -0.98 -28.87 -20.58
C ASN A 21 -1.18 -27.74 -21.58
N GLN A 22 -1.91 -27.99 -22.68
CA GLN A 22 -2.22 -26.97 -23.67
C GLN A 22 -3.14 -25.87 -23.10
N GLU A 23 -4.14 -26.28 -22.30
CA GLU A 23 -5.01 -25.35 -21.58
C GLU A 23 -4.22 -24.49 -20.59
N LEU A 24 -3.31 -25.08 -19.81
CA LEU A 24 -2.42 -24.36 -18.89
C LEU A 24 -1.52 -23.35 -19.59
N GLU A 25 -0.95 -23.72 -20.74
CA GLU A 25 -0.07 -22.82 -21.51
C GLU A 25 -0.86 -21.64 -22.07
N SER A 26 -2.07 -21.89 -22.59
CA SER A 26 -2.95 -20.81 -23.06
C SER A 26 -3.34 -19.84 -21.95
N LEU A 27 -3.62 -20.38 -20.75
CA LEU A 27 -3.98 -19.60 -19.58
C LEU A 27 -2.79 -18.75 -19.12
N ARG A 28 -1.59 -19.35 -19.04
CA ARG A 28 -0.34 -18.67 -18.71
C ARG A 28 -0.09 -17.50 -19.66
N GLN A 29 -0.18 -17.72 -20.96
CA GLN A 29 0.01 -16.66 -21.96
C GLN A 29 -1.01 -15.51 -21.77
N SER A 30 -2.26 -15.82 -21.44
CA SER A 30 -3.27 -14.80 -21.17
C SER A 30 -2.96 -13.96 -19.94
N TYR A 31 -2.40 -14.56 -18.89
CA TYR A 31 -1.97 -13.86 -17.68
C TYR A 31 -0.71 -13.02 -17.95
N ASP A 32 0.25 -13.57 -18.68
CA ASP A 32 1.47 -12.86 -19.06
C ASP A 32 1.15 -11.62 -19.92
N ALA A 33 0.22 -11.73 -20.87
CA ALA A 33 -0.26 -10.60 -21.67
C ALA A 33 -0.91 -9.51 -20.78
N LYS A 34 -1.76 -9.91 -19.83
CA LYS A 34 -2.37 -8.97 -18.87
C LYS A 34 -1.33 -8.29 -17.98
N LEU A 35 -0.33 -9.04 -17.52
CA LEU A 35 0.78 -8.50 -16.73
C LEU A 35 1.61 -7.50 -17.53
N GLN A 36 1.88 -7.77 -18.81
CA GLN A 36 2.57 -6.82 -19.69
C GLN A 36 1.79 -5.51 -19.83
N ILE A 37 0.48 -5.58 -20.04
CA ILE A 37 -0.38 -4.38 -20.11
C ILE A 37 -0.29 -3.58 -18.81
N ILE A 38 -0.41 -4.23 -17.66
CA ILE A 38 -0.31 -3.57 -16.34
C ILE A 38 1.07 -2.93 -16.16
N ASN A 39 2.14 -3.65 -16.47
CA ASN A 39 3.51 -3.13 -16.37
C ASN A 39 3.71 -1.91 -17.29
N GLN A 40 3.15 -1.95 -18.51
CA GLN A 40 3.17 -0.82 -19.43
C GLN A 40 2.42 0.39 -18.86
N TYR A 41 1.26 0.20 -18.22
CA TYR A 41 0.57 1.28 -17.52
C TYR A 41 1.41 1.84 -16.37
N ILE A 42 2.09 1.00 -15.59
CA ILE A 42 2.97 1.43 -14.51
C ILE A 42 4.16 2.24 -15.05
N GLU A 43 4.76 1.84 -16.17
CA GLU A 43 5.85 2.59 -16.80
C GLU A 43 5.39 3.94 -17.34
N ASN A 44 4.20 4.01 -17.93
CA ASN A 44 3.59 5.28 -18.38
C ASN A 44 3.23 6.20 -17.21
N LEU A 45 3.09 5.64 -16.01
CA LEU A 45 2.91 6.38 -14.77
C LEU A 45 4.24 6.83 -14.15
N LYS A 46 5.41 6.67 -14.80
CA LYS A 46 6.68 7.24 -14.32
C LYS A 46 6.48 8.71 -13.96
N LEU A 47 6.37 8.95 -12.65
CA LEU A 47 6.25 10.27 -12.07
C LEU A 47 7.45 11.10 -12.54
N PRO A 48 7.26 12.37 -12.94
CA PRO A 48 8.39 13.29 -13.06
C PRO A 48 9.16 13.33 -11.73
N PRO A 49 10.47 13.60 -11.78
CA PRO A 49 11.31 13.62 -10.59
C PRO A 49 10.68 14.55 -9.55
N THR A 50 10.70 14.09 -8.30
CA THR A 50 10.25 14.77 -7.08
C THR A 50 10.45 16.28 -7.14
N SER A 51 9.48 16.99 -7.69
CA SER A 51 9.37 18.43 -7.54
C SER A 51 8.75 18.64 -6.17
N THR A 52 9.51 19.21 -5.25
CA THR A 52 8.97 19.73 -4.00
C THR A 52 8.05 20.90 -4.34
N ILE A 53 6.75 20.65 -4.37
CA ILE A 53 5.72 21.68 -4.54
C ILE A 53 5.49 22.29 -3.14
N SER A 54 5.42 23.63 -3.04
CA SER A 54 5.06 24.27 -1.77
C SER A 54 3.59 24.04 -1.45
N ASP A 55 3.21 24.17 -0.17
CA ASP A 55 1.83 23.96 0.25
C ASP A 55 0.86 24.92 -0.46
N GLU A 56 1.27 26.17 -0.72
CA GLU A 56 0.46 27.18 -1.41
C GLU A 56 0.21 26.79 -2.87
N GLU A 57 1.25 26.32 -3.56
CA GLU A 57 1.19 25.88 -4.96
C GLU A 57 0.35 24.60 -5.09
N LEU A 58 0.45 23.69 -4.11
CA LEU A 58 -0.37 22.48 -4.03
C LEU A 58 -1.85 22.83 -3.83
N ILE A 59 -2.17 23.75 -2.92
CA ILE A 59 -3.54 24.20 -2.68
C ILE A 59 -4.09 24.85 -3.95
N ALA A 60 -3.31 25.66 -4.64
CA ALA A 60 -3.71 26.28 -5.90
C ALA A 60 -4.04 25.23 -6.98
N GLN A 61 -3.21 24.19 -7.13
CA GLN A 61 -3.43 23.12 -8.11
C GLN A 61 -4.64 22.25 -7.78
N ILE A 62 -4.84 21.87 -6.51
CA ILE A 62 -6.00 21.08 -6.09
C ILE A 62 -7.29 21.91 -6.16
N SER A 63 -7.18 23.24 -6.05
CA SER A 63 -8.34 24.13 -6.15
C SER A 63 -8.87 24.27 -7.58
N GLN A 64 -8.06 23.92 -8.59
CA GLN A 64 -8.46 24.05 -9.99
C GLN A 64 -9.38 22.90 -10.43
N PRO A 65 -10.44 23.19 -11.19
CA PRO A 65 -11.28 22.17 -11.77
C PRO A 65 -10.50 21.35 -12.81
N ILE A 66 -10.74 20.05 -12.86
CA ILE A 66 -10.07 19.13 -13.79
C ILE A 66 -10.97 18.94 -15.00
N GLU A 67 -10.43 19.24 -16.17
CA GLU A 67 -11.12 19.13 -17.47
C GLU A 67 -10.47 18.04 -18.32
N CYS A 68 -11.32 17.30 -19.04
CA CYS A 68 -10.83 16.31 -20.01
C CYS A 68 -10.22 17.01 -21.22
N LEU A 69 -8.94 16.75 -21.50
CA LEU A 69 -8.19 17.34 -22.62
C LEU A 69 -8.80 17.06 -24.02
N LYS A 70 -9.68 16.05 -24.14
CA LYS A 70 -10.27 15.66 -25.42
C LYS A 70 -11.65 16.27 -25.69
N CYS A 71 -12.43 16.54 -24.66
CA CYS A 71 -13.82 16.98 -24.81
C CYS A 71 -14.18 18.21 -23.95
N LEU A 72 -13.20 18.76 -23.21
CA LEU A 72 -13.37 19.90 -22.29
C LEU A 72 -14.47 19.68 -21.24
N HIS A 73 -14.89 18.44 -21.04
CA HIS A 73 -15.85 18.09 -20.02
C HIS A 73 -15.18 18.21 -18.65
N ARG A 74 -15.81 18.93 -17.73
CA ARG A 74 -15.36 19.01 -16.33
C ARG A 74 -15.59 17.68 -15.64
N VAL A 75 -14.50 17.02 -15.28
CA VAL A 75 -14.51 15.73 -14.59
C VAL A 75 -14.61 15.94 -13.08
N TRP A 76 -14.04 17.03 -12.58
CA TRP A 76 -13.99 17.28 -11.14
C TRP A 76 -13.93 18.76 -10.80
N GLU A 77 -14.66 19.17 -9.75
CA GLU A 77 -14.74 20.54 -9.25
C GLU A 77 -15.01 20.51 -7.73
N ASN A 78 -14.21 21.23 -6.92
CA ASN A 78 -14.34 21.23 -5.45
C ASN A 78 -15.70 21.71 -4.92
N SER A 79 -16.43 22.52 -5.69
CA SER A 79 -17.72 23.09 -5.27
C SER A 79 -18.90 22.14 -5.45
N LYS A 80 -18.70 21.00 -6.10
CA LYS A 80 -19.77 20.03 -6.41
C LYS A 80 -19.45 18.67 -5.80
N GLU A 81 -20.49 17.95 -5.39
CA GLU A 81 -20.36 16.55 -5.04
C GLU A 81 -19.93 15.77 -6.29
N SER A 82 -18.81 15.05 -6.20
CA SER A 82 -18.25 14.26 -7.29
C SER A 82 -18.21 12.78 -6.92
N GLU A 83 -18.57 11.91 -7.86
CA GLU A 83 -18.45 10.45 -7.71
C GLU A 83 -16.99 9.97 -7.74
N PHE A 84 -16.07 10.83 -8.15
CA PHE A 84 -14.65 10.51 -8.34
C PHE A 84 -13.79 11.00 -7.18
N LEU A 85 -12.74 10.25 -6.87
CA LEU A 85 -11.75 10.59 -5.85
C LEU A 85 -10.40 10.96 -6.50
N LEU A 86 -9.81 12.08 -6.08
CA LEU A 86 -8.49 12.48 -6.53
C LEU A 86 -7.40 11.71 -5.77
N ILE A 87 -6.50 11.08 -6.53
CA ILE A 87 -5.34 10.37 -5.98
C ILE A 87 -4.08 11.14 -6.40
N PRO A 88 -3.28 11.65 -5.43
CA PRO A 88 -2.00 12.25 -5.72
C PRO A 88 -1.10 11.27 -6.48
N LYS A 89 -0.60 11.71 -7.64
CA LYS A 89 0.35 10.91 -8.42
C LYS A 89 1.74 10.94 -7.80
N SER A 90 2.09 11.99 -7.06
CA SER A 90 3.37 12.15 -6.37
C SER A 90 3.29 11.76 -4.89
N LYS A 91 4.40 11.24 -4.35
CA LYS A 91 4.52 10.99 -2.90
C LYS A 91 4.60 12.33 -2.18
N ILE A 92 3.75 12.51 -1.16
CA ILE A 92 3.80 13.67 -0.28
C ILE A 92 4.88 13.40 0.78
N GLU A 93 6.01 14.10 0.68
CA GLU A 93 7.03 14.08 1.72
C GLU A 93 6.65 15.05 2.83
N ARG A 94 6.36 14.52 4.02
CA ARG A 94 6.17 15.38 5.19
C ARG A 94 7.53 15.91 5.61
N VAL A 95 7.81 17.18 5.33
CA VAL A 95 8.94 17.90 5.95
C VAL A 95 8.59 18.09 7.43
N SER A 96 8.81 17.03 8.21
CA SER A 96 8.86 17.18 9.65
C SER A 96 10.13 17.97 9.92
N LYS A 97 10.02 19.30 10.10
CA LYS A 97 11.04 20.06 10.82
C LYS A 97 11.03 19.57 12.28
N VAL A 98 11.55 18.37 12.49
CA VAL A 98 12.06 17.97 13.79
C VAL A 98 13.30 18.82 13.96
N VAL A 99 13.21 19.81 14.85
CA VAL A 99 14.39 20.45 15.40
C VAL A 99 15.13 19.35 16.16
N GLU A 100 16.00 18.64 15.44
CA GLU A 100 16.99 17.76 16.03
C GLU A 100 18.03 18.66 16.68
N ASN A 101 17.90 18.84 18.00
CA ASN A 101 19.04 19.21 18.81
C ASN A 101 20.07 18.08 18.69
N THR A 102 21.11 18.39 17.92
CA THR A 102 22.36 17.69 17.78
C THR A 102 22.96 17.29 19.12
N THR A 103 23.38 16.02 19.22
CA THR A 103 24.77 15.73 19.62
C THR A 103 25.20 14.37 19.07
N PRO A 104 26.36 14.30 18.39
CA PRO A 104 26.83 13.08 17.73
C PRO A 104 27.87 12.34 18.58
N THR A 105 27.86 11.01 18.59
CA THR A 105 29.12 10.25 18.67
C THR A 105 29.00 8.91 17.95
N ALA A 106 30.03 8.65 17.15
CA ALA A 106 30.14 7.61 16.14
C ALA A 106 30.36 6.20 16.70
N GLN A 107 30.07 5.25 15.81
CA GLN A 107 30.40 3.82 15.75
C GLN A 107 31.56 3.32 16.62
N ALA A 108 31.35 2.19 17.31
CA ALA A 108 32.24 1.02 17.27
C ALA A 108 31.57 -0.21 17.92
N ALA A 109 32.10 -1.38 17.56
CA ALA A 109 31.59 -2.74 17.72
C ALA A 109 31.18 -3.21 19.14
N ALA A 110 30.36 -4.28 19.16
CA ALA A 110 29.86 -5.06 20.29
C ALA A 110 30.97 -5.44 21.32
N PRO A 111 30.68 -5.66 22.63
CA PRO A 111 29.81 -6.77 23.08
C PRO A 111 28.91 -6.51 24.31
N SER A 112 27.86 -7.33 24.41
CA SER A 112 27.25 -7.88 25.63
C SER A 112 27.33 -7.07 26.94
N HIS A 113 26.34 -6.23 27.22
CA HIS A 113 26.00 -5.84 28.59
C HIS A 113 24.48 -5.81 28.83
N THR A 114 24.08 -6.64 29.79
CA THR A 114 22.77 -6.78 30.40
C THR A 114 22.20 -5.43 30.86
N ALA A 115 21.19 -4.92 30.16
CA ALA A 115 20.36 -3.82 30.65
C ALA A 115 19.17 -4.37 31.46
N PRO A 116 18.76 -3.71 32.57
CA PRO A 116 17.84 -4.29 33.53
C PRO A 116 16.45 -4.44 32.91
N LEU A 117 15.90 -5.66 33.00
CA LEU A 117 14.49 -5.94 32.79
C LEU A 117 13.67 -5.04 33.73
N LYS A 118 13.25 -3.86 33.24
CA LYS A 118 12.24 -3.05 33.93
C LYS A 118 10.97 -3.87 33.94
N PRO A 119 10.35 -4.09 35.12
CA PRO A 119 9.20 -4.97 35.23
C PRO A 119 8.07 -4.47 34.34
N SER A 120 7.60 -5.35 33.47
CA SER A 120 6.39 -5.19 32.67
C SER A 120 5.23 -4.90 33.62
N LYS A 121 4.96 -3.61 33.87
CA LYS A 121 3.76 -3.20 34.61
C LYS A 121 2.56 -3.63 33.79
N ASN A 122 1.77 -4.53 34.38
CA ASN A 122 0.56 -5.14 33.81
C ASN A 122 -0.33 -4.08 33.15
N LYS A 123 -0.20 -3.92 31.82
CA LYS A 123 -0.92 -2.93 31.02
C LYS A 123 -2.43 -3.09 31.12
N SER A 124 -2.88 -4.29 31.49
CA SER A 124 -4.28 -4.67 31.69
C SER A 124 -5.00 -3.92 32.82
N LYS A 125 -4.30 -3.39 33.83
CA LYS A 125 -4.92 -2.60 34.93
C LYS A 125 -4.88 -1.09 34.73
N ILE A 126 -4.28 -0.61 33.64
CA ILE A 126 -4.15 0.83 33.39
C ILE A 126 -5.46 1.36 32.81
N GLU A 127 -6.20 2.14 33.58
CA GLU A 127 -7.41 2.85 33.14
C GLU A 127 -7.07 4.19 32.46
N CYS A 128 -7.68 4.45 31.31
CA CYS A 128 -7.48 5.68 30.57
C CYS A 128 -8.31 6.84 31.16
N SER A 129 -7.67 7.95 31.55
CA SER A 129 -8.39 9.11 32.10
C SER A 129 -9.28 9.87 31.10
N TYR A 130 -9.20 9.57 29.80
CA TYR A 130 -10.06 10.19 28.79
C TYR A 130 -11.32 9.37 28.51
N CYS A 131 -11.17 8.08 28.18
CA CYS A 131 -12.30 7.22 27.81
C CYS A 131 -12.68 6.18 28.87
N LYS A 132 -12.00 6.16 30.03
CA LYS A 132 -12.23 5.26 31.18
C LYS A 132 -12.15 3.76 30.87
N LYS A 133 -11.56 3.38 29.73
CA LYS A 133 -11.30 1.98 29.37
C LYS A 133 -9.92 1.56 29.83
N THR A 134 -9.77 0.29 30.22
CA THR A 134 -8.48 -0.28 30.64
C THR A 134 -7.59 -0.65 29.45
N GLY A 135 -6.32 -0.96 29.71
CA GLY A 135 -5.38 -1.42 28.68
C GLY A 135 -4.54 -0.32 28.01
N HIS A 136 -4.80 0.96 28.29
CA HIS A 136 -4.06 2.07 27.67
C HIS A 136 -4.08 3.34 28.52
N THR A 137 -3.10 4.23 28.28
CA THR A 137 -3.03 5.55 28.89
C THR A 137 -3.70 6.61 28.02
N ARG A 138 -4.03 7.79 28.59
CA ARG A 138 -4.59 8.94 27.86
C ARG A 138 -3.80 9.34 26.62
N ALA A 139 -2.47 9.25 26.68
CA ALA A 139 -1.59 9.56 25.55
C ALA A 139 -1.89 8.68 24.32
N LYS A 140 -2.20 7.39 24.55
CA LYS A 140 -2.47 6.37 23.53
C LYS A 140 -3.98 6.10 23.31
N CYS A 141 -4.85 7.00 23.77
CA CYS A 141 -6.29 6.82 23.62
C CYS A 141 -6.73 7.10 22.18
N ARG A 142 -7.23 6.07 21.48
CA ARG A 142 -7.74 6.22 20.10
C ARG A 142 -8.84 7.26 19.99
N VAL A 143 -9.80 7.26 20.92
CA VAL A 143 -10.93 8.21 20.92
C VAL A 143 -10.43 9.65 20.97
N ARG A 144 -9.47 9.94 21.86
CA ARG A 144 -8.85 11.27 21.97
C ARG A 144 -8.11 11.68 20.70
N LEU A 145 -7.44 10.73 20.05
CA LEU A 145 -6.64 10.99 18.86
C LEU A 145 -7.53 11.14 17.61
N SER A 146 -8.74 10.56 17.60
CA SER A 146 -9.68 10.63 16.48
C SER A 146 -10.64 11.83 16.55
N THR A 147 -10.79 12.48 17.70
CA THR A 147 -11.58 13.70 17.83
C THR A 147 -10.66 14.91 17.92
N PRO A 148 -10.54 15.74 16.87
CA PRO A 148 -9.97 17.07 17.01
C PRO A 148 -10.86 17.90 17.94
N LYS A 149 -10.24 18.67 18.82
CA LYS A 149 -10.92 19.71 19.59
C LYS A 149 -11.11 20.95 18.73
#